data_AF-A0A9D7FTX0-F1
#
_entry.id   AF-A0A9D7FTX0-F1
#
_cell.length_a   1.000
_cell.length_b   1.000
_cell.length_c   1.000
_cell.angle_alpha   90.00
_cell.angle_beta   90.00
_cell.angle_gamma   90.00
#
_symmetry.space_group_name_H-M   'P 1'
#
loop_
_entity.id
_entity.type
_entity.pdbx_description
1 polymer ?
#
loop_
_entity_poly.entity_id
_entity_poly.type
_entity_poly.pdbx_seq_one_letter_code
_entity_poly.pdbx_strand_id
1 'polypeptide(L)'
;MSRLEDALNKAYQSPAPTRLPGTPRQPSSAVGQASEIQSLSSLYTNIQLALPDVARPIIAFTSAVPKEGVTSILYHLGGLISREKKVLLVDFNILSPGLHKFMQVDNIKGLSDVLQGKKGLADCIPESLNPNLDVLPCGTTGAASFQILGSGVVRSLLGRDAQCL
;
A
#
# COMPACT_ATOMS: atom_id res chain seq x y z
N MET A 1 -14.27 -18.60 -15.06
CA MET A 1 -12.95 -18.10 -15.43
C MET A 1 -13.16 -16.81 -16.19
N SER A 2 -12.72 -15.69 -15.63
CA SER A 2 -13.15 -14.36 -16.08
C SER A 2 -12.40 -13.94 -17.33
N ARG A 3 -13.07 -13.19 -18.22
CA ARG A 3 -12.48 -12.67 -19.47
C ARG A 3 -11.17 -11.88 -19.28
N LEU A 4 -10.89 -11.43 -18.06
CA LEU A 4 -9.66 -10.75 -17.67
C LEU A 4 -8.47 -11.71 -17.50
N GLU A 5 -8.71 -12.92 -16.98
CA GLU A 5 -7.68 -13.96 -16.80
C GLU A 5 -7.21 -14.50 -18.16
N ASP A 6 -8.14 -14.69 -19.09
CA ASP A 6 -7.83 -15.11 -20.46
C ASP A 6 -7.05 -14.04 -21.22
N ALA A 7 -7.38 -12.76 -21.02
CA ALA A 7 -6.68 -11.64 -21.65
C ALA A 7 -5.24 -11.51 -21.14
N LEU A 8 -5.02 -11.68 -19.82
CA LEU A 8 -3.70 -11.65 -19.21
C LEU A 8 -2.86 -12.86 -19.64
N ASN A 9 -3.41 -14.06 -19.62
CA ASN A 9 -2.67 -15.27 -20.00
C ASN A 9 -2.28 -15.24 -21.50
N LYS A 10 -3.15 -14.67 -22.35
CA LYS A 10 -2.87 -14.48 -23.78
C LYS A 10 -1.78 -13.42 -24.04
N ALA A 11 -1.73 -12.36 -23.22
CA ALA A 11 -0.66 -11.37 -23.29
C ALA A 11 0.70 -11.93 -22.85
N TYR A 12 0.72 -12.85 -21.89
CA TYR A 12 1.94 -13.55 -21.43
C TYR A 12 2.49 -14.58 -22.42
N GLN A 13 1.64 -15.14 -23.29
CA GLN A 13 2.02 -16.21 -24.23
C GLN A 13 2.38 -15.73 -25.64
N SER A 14 2.31 -14.42 -25.91
CA SER A 14 2.70 -13.91 -27.24
C SER A 14 4.22 -13.98 -27.40
N PRO A 15 4.75 -14.58 -28.50
CA PRO A 15 6.18 -14.61 -28.74
C PRO A 15 6.73 -13.20 -28.90
N ALA A 16 7.89 -12.96 -28.30
CA ALA A 16 8.54 -11.65 -28.28
C ALA A 16 8.81 -11.15 -29.71
N PRO A 17 8.64 -9.84 -29.99
CA PRO A 17 8.88 -9.29 -31.32
C PRO A 17 10.35 -9.46 -31.73
N THR A 18 10.56 -9.87 -32.98
CA THR A 18 11.87 -10.08 -33.59
C THR A 18 12.70 -8.78 -33.53
N ARG A 19 13.91 -8.85 -32.97
CA ARG A 19 14.77 -7.69 -32.68
C ARG A 19 15.39 -7.08 -33.93
N LEU A 20 15.38 -5.75 -34.02
CA LEU A 20 16.28 -5.00 -34.91
C LEU A 20 17.65 -4.80 -34.23
N PRO A 21 18.78 -4.89 -34.96
CA PRO A 21 20.12 -4.73 -34.38
C PRO A 21 20.37 -3.30 -33.89
N GLY A 22 20.92 -3.13 -32.68
CA GLY A 22 21.44 -1.84 -32.19
C GLY A 22 20.69 -1.15 -31.04
N THR A 23 19.63 -1.75 -30.49
CA THR A 23 18.91 -1.16 -29.34
C THR A 23 19.53 -1.60 -28.00
N PRO A 24 19.69 -0.69 -27.00
CA PRO A 24 20.17 -1.06 -25.67
C PRO A 24 19.30 -2.15 -25.06
N ARG A 25 19.94 -3.09 -24.36
CA ARG A 25 19.28 -4.21 -23.67
C ARG A 25 18.33 -3.67 -22.59
N GLN A 26 17.06 -3.47 -22.93
CA GLN A 26 16.03 -3.38 -21.90
C GLN A 26 15.99 -4.74 -21.18
N PRO A 27 16.13 -4.80 -19.85
CA PRO A 27 16.00 -6.05 -19.12
C PRO A 27 14.59 -6.59 -19.37
N SER A 28 14.51 -7.81 -19.91
CA SER A 28 13.27 -8.50 -20.20
C SER A 28 12.44 -8.66 -18.91
N SER A 29 11.31 -7.97 -18.87
CA SER A 29 10.51 -7.59 -17.70
C SER A 29 9.72 -8.72 -17.02
N ALA A 30 9.91 -9.99 -17.38
CA ALA A 30 9.19 -11.11 -16.75
C ALA A 30 9.96 -11.74 -15.57
N VAL A 31 11.29 -11.85 -15.68
CA VAL A 31 12.12 -12.50 -14.64
C VAL A 31 12.32 -11.60 -13.42
N GLY A 32 12.42 -10.27 -13.62
CA GLY A 32 12.51 -9.30 -12.52
C GLY A 32 11.23 -9.24 -11.66
N GLN A 33 10.06 -9.24 -12.30
CA GLN A 33 8.77 -9.23 -11.60
C GLN A 33 8.54 -10.49 -10.76
N ALA A 34 8.97 -11.67 -11.25
CA ALA A 34 8.85 -12.91 -10.50
C ALA A 34 9.72 -12.90 -9.21
N SER A 35 10.93 -12.34 -9.26
CA SER A 35 11.80 -12.24 -8.09
C SER A 35 11.29 -11.27 -7.02
N GLU A 36 10.67 -10.17 -7.44
CA GLU A 36 10.09 -9.17 -6.52
C GLU A 36 8.87 -9.76 -5.79
N ILE A 37 7.99 -10.44 -6.52
CA ILE A 37 6.82 -11.12 -5.94
C ILE A 37 7.26 -12.18 -4.92
N GLN A 38 8.26 -13.01 -5.26
CA GLN A 38 8.77 -14.03 -4.33
C GLN A 38 9.36 -13.42 -3.05
N SER A 39 10.02 -12.26 -3.16
CA SER A 39 10.59 -11.55 -2.02
C SER A 39 9.49 -11.01 -1.10
N LEU A 40 8.43 -10.43 -1.66
CA LEU A 40 7.27 -9.96 -0.91
C LEU A 40 6.49 -11.12 -0.26
N SER A 41 6.34 -12.26 -0.96
CA SER A 41 5.74 -13.47 -0.40
C SER A 41 6.53 -14.00 0.79
N SER A 42 7.86 -14.05 0.68
CA SER A 42 8.73 -14.44 1.79
C SER A 42 8.59 -13.49 2.99
N LEU A 43 8.51 -12.18 2.74
CA LEU A 43 8.29 -11.19 3.79
C LEU A 43 6.93 -11.39 4.48
N TYR A 44 5.86 -11.62 3.71
CA TYR A 44 4.54 -11.88 4.26
C TYR A 44 4.52 -13.14 5.14
N THR A 45 5.12 -14.24 4.68
CA THR A 45 5.25 -15.47 5.47
C THR A 45 5.98 -15.22 6.79
N ASN A 46 7.09 -14.47 6.77
CA ASN A 46 7.83 -14.14 7.98
C ASN A 46 7.00 -13.29 8.96
N ILE A 47 6.21 -12.34 8.44
CA ILE A 47 5.28 -11.54 9.26
C ILE A 47 4.21 -12.45 9.90
N GLN A 48 3.64 -13.39 9.16
CA GLN A 48 2.65 -14.33 9.70
C GLN A 48 3.25 -15.20 10.81
N LEU A 49 4.46 -15.71 10.61
CA LEU A 49 5.17 -16.53 11.59
C LEU A 49 5.55 -15.74 12.85
N ALA A 50 5.84 -14.44 12.72
CA ALA A 50 6.14 -13.57 13.85
C ALA A 50 4.88 -13.18 14.67
N LEU A 51 3.69 -13.27 14.07
CA LEU A 51 2.43 -12.80 14.66
C LEU A 51 1.32 -13.87 14.61
N PRO A 52 1.54 -15.10 15.14
CA PRO A 52 0.63 -16.22 14.94
C PRO A 52 -0.75 -16.01 15.57
N ASP A 53 -0.83 -15.32 16.71
CA ASP A 53 -2.08 -15.13 17.48
C ASP A 53 -2.68 -13.72 17.36
N VAL A 54 -2.19 -12.91 16.41
CA VAL A 54 -2.69 -11.54 16.21
C VAL A 54 -3.70 -11.52 15.06
N ALA A 55 -4.99 -11.52 15.40
CA ALA A 55 -6.07 -11.55 14.40
C ALA A 55 -6.09 -10.32 13.47
N ARG A 56 -5.73 -9.13 13.99
CA ARG A 56 -5.69 -7.85 13.26
C ARG A 56 -4.40 -7.10 13.57
N PRO A 57 -3.27 -7.49 12.98
CA PRO A 57 -1.99 -6.88 13.29
C PRO A 57 -1.91 -5.46 12.72
N ILE A 58 -1.47 -4.51 13.54
CA ILE A 58 -1.07 -3.18 13.10
C ILE A 58 0.45 -3.20 12.98
N ILE A 59 0.96 -3.01 11.76
CA ILE A 59 2.39 -3.10 11.46
C ILE A 59 2.85 -1.75 10.95
N ALA A 60 3.81 -1.15 11.65
CA ALA A 60 4.45 0.09 11.22
C ALA A 60 5.65 -0.22 10.32
N PHE A 61 5.70 0.43 9.16
CA PHE A 61 6.84 0.38 8.25
C PHE A 61 7.57 1.72 8.29
N THR A 62 8.88 1.68 8.55
CA THR A 62 9.74 2.88 8.61
C THR A 62 11.05 2.62 7.88
N SER A 63 11.69 3.69 7.42
CA SER A 63 13.02 3.68 6.79
C SER A 63 14.05 4.31 7.72
N ALA A 64 15.32 3.93 7.55
CA ALA A 64 16.42 4.59 8.26
C ALA A 64 16.80 5.91 7.56
N VAL A 65 16.70 5.95 6.23
CA VAL A 65 16.91 7.16 5.42
C VAL A 65 15.75 7.43 4.45
N PRO A 66 15.59 8.67 3.95
CA PRO A 66 14.60 8.96 2.91
C PRO A 66 14.86 8.15 1.63
N LYS A 67 13.79 7.80 0.92
CA LYS A 67 13.82 7.12 -0.40
C LYS A 67 14.39 5.69 -0.41
N GLU A 68 14.39 4.98 0.73
CA GLU A 68 14.72 3.53 0.78
C GLU A 68 13.67 2.62 0.10
N GLY A 69 12.53 3.17 -0.33
CA GLY A 69 11.50 2.40 -1.03
C GLY A 69 10.45 1.75 -0.12
N VAL A 70 10.42 2.10 1.18
CA VAL A 70 9.44 1.56 2.13
C VAL A 70 7.99 1.77 1.68
N THR A 71 7.64 2.94 1.13
CA THR A 71 6.28 3.17 0.59
C THR A 71 5.95 2.24 -0.58
N SER A 72 6.92 1.95 -1.45
CA SER A 72 6.73 0.96 -2.53
C SER A 72 6.52 -0.44 -1.97
N ILE A 73 7.34 -0.85 -0.99
CA ILE A 73 7.22 -2.17 -0.35
C ILE A 73 5.85 -2.29 0.32
N LEU A 74 5.42 -1.27 1.07
CA LEU A 74 4.13 -1.22 1.73
C LEU A 74 2.96 -1.38 0.75
N TYR A 75 2.99 -0.64 -0.37
CA TYR A 75 1.95 -0.71 -1.40
C TYR A 75 1.85 -2.12 -2.02
N HIS A 76 2.97 -2.69 -2.49
CA HIS A 76 2.95 -4.00 -3.14
C HIS A 76 2.64 -5.13 -2.16
N LEU A 77 3.16 -5.05 -0.92
CA LEU A 77 2.85 -6.01 0.14
C LEU A 77 1.35 -5.94 0.50
N GLY A 78 0.78 -4.75 0.63
CA GLY A 78 -0.65 -4.56 0.84
C GLY A 78 -1.49 -5.20 -0.28
N GLY A 79 -1.09 -4.99 -1.53
CA GLY A 79 -1.70 -5.65 -2.69
C GLY A 79 -1.62 -7.18 -2.61
N LEU A 80 -0.48 -7.74 -2.22
CA LEU A 80 -0.33 -9.19 -2.03
C LEU A 80 -1.26 -9.73 -0.93
N ILE A 81 -1.26 -9.10 0.25
CA ILE A 81 -2.06 -9.52 1.40
C ILE A 81 -3.57 -9.37 1.13
N SER A 82 -3.96 -8.35 0.35
CA SER A 82 -5.36 -8.10 -0.01
C SER A 82 -6.03 -9.28 -0.75
N ARG A 83 -5.24 -10.21 -1.29
CA ARG A 83 -5.76 -11.43 -1.94
C ARG A 83 -6.41 -12.40 -0.95
N GLU A 84 -6.07 -12.29 0.34
CA GLU A 84 -6.52 -13.21 1.39
C GLU A 84 -7.23 -12.50 2.55
N LYS A 85 -6.90 -11.23 2.81
CA LYS A 85 -7.39 -10.48 3.97
C LYS A 85 -7.77 -9.06 3.59
N LYS A 86 -8.69 -8.43 4.33
CA LYS A 86 -8.91 -6.99 4.26
C LYS A 86 -7.68 -6.25 4.80
N VAL A 87 -7.17 -5.27 4.06
CA VAL A 87 -5.99 -4.48 4.38
C VAL A 87 -6.35 -3.00 4.29
N LEU A 88 -5.97 -2.23 5.30
CA LEU A 88 -5.99 -0.77 5.26
C LEU A 88 -4.54 -0.26 5.30
N LEU A 89 -4.10 0.41 4.24
CA LEU A 89 -2.81 1.12 4.26
C LEU A 89 -3.04 2.56 4.74
N VAL A 90 -2.22 3.02 5.68
CA VAL A 90 -2.33 4.36 6.25
C VAL A 90 -1.03 5.13 6.05
N ASP A 91 -1.11 6.32 5.43
CA ASP A 91 0.07 7.17 5.23
C ASP A 91 0.31 8.09 6.45
N PHE A 92 1.14 7.63 7.37
CA PHE A 92 1.62 8.43 8.52
C PHE A 92 2.80 9.36 8.18
N ASN A 93 3.24 9.44 6.91
CA ASN A 93 4.35 10.30 6.52
C ASN A 93 3.88 11.74 6.25
N ILE A 94 3.66 12.50 7.32
CA ILE A 94 3.19 13.90 7.26
C ILE A 94 4.22 14.82 6.58
N LEU A 95 5.51 14.52 6.67
CA LEU A 95 6.56 15.38 6.08
C LEU A 95 6.59 15.28 4.55
N SER A 96 6.42 14.07 4.02
CA SER A 96 6.47 13.83 2.59
C SER A 96 5.51 12.70 2.18
N PRO A 97 4.19 12.95 2.20
CA PRO A 97 3.20 11.94 1.85
C PRO A 97 3.45 11.38 0.45
N GLY A 98 3.34 10.07 0.32
CA GLY A 98 3.73 9.36 -0.89
C GLY A 98 2.74 8.30 -1.34
N LEU A 99 1.95 7.74 -0.42
CA LEU A 99 1.11 6.57 -0.70
C LEU A 99 0.01 6.88 -1.73
N HIS A 100 -0.58 8.08 -1.66
CA HIS A 100 -1.60 8.54 -2.59
C HIS A 100 -1.12 8.52 -4.06
N LYS A 101 0.17 8.72 -4.32
CA LYS A 101 0.76 8.69 -5.67
C LYS A 101 0.80 7.28 -6.25
N PHE A 102 1.07 6.27 -5.41
CA PHE A 102 1.05 4.87 -5.82
C PHE A 102 -0.37 4.40 -6.13
N MET A 103 -1.34 4.91 -5.36
CA MET A 103 -2.76 4.58 -5.52
C MET A 103 -3.48 5.39 -6.60
N GLN A 104 -2.87 6.46 -7.12
CA GLN A 104 -3.48 7.40 -8.05
C GLN A 104 -4.77 8.03 -7.50
N VAL A 105 -4.76 8.38 -6.21
CA VAL A 105 -5.88 9.05 -5.52
C VAL A 105 -5.49 10.46 -5.07
N ASP A 106 -6.49 11.32 -4.89
CA ASP A 106 -6.29 12.66 -4.36
C ASP A 106 -5.87 12.63 -2.88
N ASN A 107 -4.96 13.52 -2.51
CA ASN A 107 -4.50 13.70 -1.12
C ASN A 107 -5.12 14.95 -0.46
N ILE A 108 -6.35 15.30 -0.85
CA ILE A 108 -7.05 16.51 -0.38
C ILE A 108 -7.62 16.28 1.03
N LYS A 109 -8.15 15.09 1.28
CA LYS A 109 -8.70 14.63 2.56
C LYS A 109 -7.99 13.35 2.99
N GLY A 110 -7.78 13.13 4.28
CA GLY A 110 -7.09 11.93 4.76
C GLY A 110 -6.90 11.85 6.27
N LEU A 111 -5.83 11.17 6.68
CA LEU A 111 -5.45 10.95 8.08
C LEU A 111 -5.42 12.26 8.87
N SER A 112 -4.86 13.34 8.31
CA SER A 112 -4.78 14.62 9.02
C SER A 112 -6.14 15.21 9.37
N ASP A 113 -7.17 15.02 8.53
CA ASP A 113 -8.54 15.45 8.81
C ASP A 113 -9.20 14.60 9.89
N VAL A 114 -8.96 13.28 9.86
CA VAL A 114 -9.45 12.33 10.86
C VAL A 114 -8.85 12.66 12.23
N LEU A 115 -7.53 12.86 12.27
CA LEU A 115 -6.82 13.21 13.50
C LEU A 115 -7.27 14.56 14.07
N GLN A 116 -7.66 15.52 13.22
CA GLN A 116 -8.23 16.80 13.64
C GLN A 116 -9.71 16.72 14.04
N GLY A 117 -10.37 15.56 13.91
CA GLY A 117 -11.81 15.41 14.14
C GLY A 117 -12.68 16.18 13.14
N LYS A 118 -12.13 16.57 11.99
CA LYS A 118 -12.84 17.35 10.95
C LYS A 118 -13.75 16.48 10.08
N LYS A 119 -13.38 15.21 9.90
CA LYS A 119 -14.07 14.23 9.04
C LYS A 119 -14.02 12.85 9.68
N GLY A 120 -15.03 12.02 9.39
CA GLY A 120 -15.01 10.62 9.77
C GLY A 120 -13.97 9.82 9.00
N LEU A 121 -13.55 8.67 9.55
CA LEU A 121 -12.59 7.78 8.90
C LEU A 121 -13.09 7.31 7.52
N ALA A 122 -14.35 6.88 7.43
CA ALA A 122 -14.97 6.41 6.20
C ALA A 122 -14.95 7.48 5.10
N ASP A 123 -15.20 8.74 5.46
CA ASP A 123 -15.23 9.86 4.51
C ASP A 123 -13.85 10.18 3.93
N CYS A 124 -12.78 9.77 4.61
CA CYS A 124 -11.40 10.02 4.22
C CYS A 124 -10.75 8.86 3.48
N ILE A 125 -11.41 7.70 3.37
CA ILE A 125 -10.98 6.57 2.56
C ILE A 125 -11.56 6.77 1.15
N PRO A 126 -10.73 6.93 0.10
CA PRO A 126 -11.21 6.97 -1.28
C PRO A 126 -11.80 5.63 -1.70
N GLU A 127 -12.68 5.65 -2.71
CA GLU A 127 -13.17 4.40 -3.31
C GLU A 127 -11.99 3.57 -3.85
N SER A 128 -11.92 2.31 -3.42
CA SER A 128 -10.85 1.42 -3.85
C SER A 128 -11.23 0.64 -5.11
N LEU A 129 -10.25 0.48 -6.00
CA LEU A 129 -10.34 -0.45 -7.13
C LEU A 129 -10.29 -1.92 -6.69
N ASN A 130 -9.77 -2.19 -5.48
CA ASN A 130 -9.64 -3.53 -4.92
C ASN A 130 -10.47 -3.62 -3.63
N PRO A 131 -11.49 -4.49 -3.56
CA PRO A 131 -12.44 -4.55 -2.44
C PRO A 131 -11.81 -4.95 -1.10
N ASN A 132 -10.59 -5.48 -1.11
CA ASN A 132 -9.87 -5.90 0.10
C ASN A 132 -8.68 -4.98 0.42
N LEU A 133 -8.46 -3.90 -0.32
CA LEU A 133 -7.36 -2.97 -0.09
C LEU A 133 -7.88 -1.54 -0.01
N ASP A 134 -8.02 -1.03 1.19
CA ASP A 134 -8.34 0.36 1.44
C ASP A 134 -7.08 1.17 1.70
N VAL A 135 -7.16 2.47 1.42
CA VAL A 135 -6.07 3.40 1.69
C VAL A 135 -6.59 4.65 2.38
N LEU A 136 -5.98 4.99 3.50
CA LEU A 136 -6.12 6.28 4.14
C LEU A 136 -4.89 7.13 3.77
N PRO A 137 -5.01 8.04 2.78
CA PRO A 137 -3.93 8.95 2.44
C PRO A 137 -3.65 9.92 3.60
N CYS A 138 -2.53 10.63 3.58
CA CYS A 138 -2.15 11.52 4.67
C CYS A 138 -3.12 12.71 4.81
N GLY A 139 -3.72 13.16 3.70
CA GLY A 139 -4.48 14.41 3.62
C GLY A 139 -3.60 15.65 3.57
N THR A 140 -4.20 16.81 3.81
CA THR A 140 -3.49 18.08 3.81
C THR A 140 -2.51 18.15 4.99
N THR A 141 -1.23 18.41 4.72
CA THR A 141 -0.17 18.45 5.72
C THR A 141 0.12 19.88 6.19
N GLY A 142 0.41 20.05 7.49
CA GLY A 142 0.68 21.35 8.10
C GLY A 142 1.10 21.23 9.57
N ALA A 143 1.38 22.36 10.23
CA ALA A 143 1.88 22.39 11.60
C ALA A 143 0.95 21.68 12.62
N ALA A 144 -0.37 21.80 12.44
CA ALA A 144 -1.36 21.14 13.28
C ALA A 144 -1.27 19.60 13.21
N SER A 145 -0.96 19.05 12.03
CA SER A 145 -0.87 17.60 11.83
C SER A 145 0.29 16.99 12.65
N PHE A 146 1.41 17.71 12.80
CA PHE A 146 2.53 17.29 13.65
C PHE A 146 2.18 17.25 15.14
N GLN A 147 1.48 18.28 15.62
CA GLN A 147 1.09 18.36 17.03
C GLN A 147 0.16 17.18 17.42
N ILE A 148 -0.76 16.82 16.53
CA ILE A 148 -1.73 15.76 16.82
C ILE A 148 -1.10 14.37 16.73
N LEU A 149 -0.09 14.17 15.88
CA LEU A 149 0.60 12.89 15.79
C LEU A 149 1.33 12.54 17.11
N GLY A 150 1.80 13.55 17.85
CA GLY A 150 2.35 13.40 19.21
C GLY A 150 1.30 13.33 20.33
N SER A 151 0.02 13.47 20.01
CA SER A 151 -1.08 13.43 20.99
C SER A 151 -1.60 12.01 21.23
N GLY A 152 -2.55 11.87 22.17
CA GLY A 152 -3.25 10.61 22.42
C GLY A 152 -4.22 10.17 21.31
N VAL A 153 -4.52 11.04 20.34
CA VAL A 153 -5.54 10.78 19.30
C VAL A 153 -5.16 9.59 18.40
N VAL A 154 -3.87 9.45 18.05
CA VAL A 154 -3.39 8.31 17.25
C VAL A 154 -3.64 6.98 17.96
N ARG A 155 -3.48 6.95 19.29
CA ARG A 155 -3.78 5.75 20.09
C ARG A 155 -5.26 5.38 20.03
N SER A 156 -6.14 6.36 19.98
CA SER A 156 -7.58 6.12 19.80
C SER A 156 -7.88 5.55 18.42
N LEU A 157 -7.23 6.07 17.38
CA LEU A 157 -7.38 5.59 16.00
C LEU A 157 -6.87 4.15 15.83
N LEU A 158 -5.75 3.81 16.48
CA LEU A 158 -5.15 2.48 16.43
C LEU A 158 -5.68 1.52 17.52
N GLY A 159 -6.62 1.98 18.34
CA GLY A 159 -7.20 1.21 19.44
C GLY A 159 -8.04 0.02 18.97
N ARG A 160 -8.37 -0.90 19.89
CA ARG A 160 -9.07 -2.16 19.62
C ARG A 160 -10.42 -2.02 18.89
N ASP A 161 -11.00 -0.82 18.87
CA ASP A 161 -12.26 -0.50 18.19
C ASP A 161 -12.06 -0.07 16.72
N ALA A 162 -10.85 -0.16 16.17
CA ALA A 162 -10.58 -0.06 14.74
C ALA A 162 -11.24 -1.26 14.01
N GLN A 163 -12.56 -1.19 13.88
CA GLN A 163 -13.31 -2.00 12.95
C GLN A 163 -12.87 -1.55 11.56
N CYS A 164 -12.15 -2.41 10.84
CA CYS A 164 -12.09 -2.28 9.39
C CYS A 164 -13.53 -2.19 8.88
N LEU A 165 -13.82 -1.14 8.13
CA LEU A 165 -15.06 -1.04 7.37
C LEU A 165 -15.12 -2.18 6.32
#